data_AF-A0A4S4E5S6-F1
#
_entry.id   AF-A0A4S4E5S6-F1
#
_cell.length_a   1.000
_cell.length_b   1.000
_cell.length_c   1.000
_cell.angle_alpha   90.00
_cell.angle_beta   90.00
_cell.angle_gamma   90.00
#
_symmetry.space_group_name_H-M   'P 1'
#
loop_
_entity.id
_entity.type
_entity.pdbx_description
1 polymer ?
#
loop_
_entity_poly.entity_id
_entity_poly.type
_entity_poly.pdbx_seq_one_letter_code
_entity_poly.pdbx_strand_id
1 'polypeptide(L)'
;MRFHFDRLSPSSLISLKLSLDRPRISGPPLSQICKIVEGQRYSKKLNEKQVSALLKATCQRPDVREGSIKQMVRHNNYNNDKLVNEEFGIQVRAELASVDARVLPPPRLKYHDTWKETQVDPRVGVWNMIDKKMVNGGKVEFWTCISFSRSRINLDEFCRELISMCRSKGMDFNEPFLPIKSAYPGQIEKDLHDIHARSTEKLANMGLTGKQLQLLIIVLPDVSGSYGKIKRVCETELGIVSQCCQPRQAQKNNNKQYLENLSLKINVKVGGRNTVLMSAIERRIPFVTDRPTIIFGADVTHSQPEDDASPSIAAVVASMDWPEVTKYGGLVSAQGHKEEIIQDLYKTYQDPQRGTVHCGMIRELLIAFKTSTGQKPHRIIFYRDGVSEGQFNQVLVHEMDAIRKACVSLEEHYLPRVTFVVVQKRHHTRLFPADHNDRRSTDRSGNILPGFRLCPLL
;
A
#
# COMPACT_ATOMS: atom_id res chain seq x y z
N MET A 1 41.76 -13.37 3.02
CA MET A 1 43.18 -13.07 2.76
C MET A 1 43.29 -11.62 2.32
N ARG A 2 44.31 -10.90 2.80
CA ARG A 2 44.46 -9.43 2.82
C ARG A 2 44.30 -8.76 1.44
N PHE A 3 43.62 -7.61 1.41
CA PHE A 3 43.62 -6.69 0.28
C PHE A 3 44.79 -5.71 0.43
N HIS A 4 45.71 -5.70 -0.54
CA HIS A 4 46.64 -4.60 -0.76
C HIS A 4 46.11 -3.76 -1.93
N PHE A 5 45.95 -2.46 -1.71
CA PHE A 5 45.72 -1.48 -2.76
C PHE A 5 47.01 -0.71 -2.98
N ASP A 6 47.68 -0.97 -4.11
CA ASP A 6 48.70 -0.07 -4.64
C ASP A 6 48.15 0.69 -5.85
N ARG A 7 48.48 1.97 -5.91
CA ARG A 7 48.14 2.87 -7.03
C ARG A 7 48.75 2.31 -8.31
N LEU A 8 47.91 1.97 -9.29
CA LEU A 8 48.38 1.53 -10.61
C LEU A 8 47.98 2.54 -11.71
N SER A 9 48.93 2.77 -12.60
CA SER A 9 48.86 3.60 -13.81
C SER A 9 47.83 3.08 -14.83
N PRO A 10 47.53 3.82 -15.93
CA PRO A 10 46.44 3.51 -16.86
C PRO A 10 46.54 2.14 -17.57
N SER A 11 47.66 1.44 -17.44
CA SER A 11 47.93 0.11 -17.99
C SER A 11 47.32 -1.06 -17.18
N SER A 12 46.54 -0.77 -16.13
CA SER A 12 45.94 -1.76 -15.22
C SER A 12 44.42 -1.93 -15.39
N LEU A 13 43.89 -1.73 -16.60
CA LEU A 13 42.47 -1.96 -16.87
C LEU A 13 42.19 -3.44 -17.11
N ILE A 14 41.24 -3.97 -16.33
CA ILE A 14 40.70 -5.34 -16.42
C ILE A 14 40.18 -5.59 -17.85
N SER A 15 40.35 -6.79 -18.40
CA SER A 15 39.84 -7.17 -19.72
C SER A 15 38.43 -7.77 -19.65
N LEU A 16 37.57 -7.47 -20.65
CA LEU A 16 36.25 -8.08 -20.79
C LEU A 16 36.38 -9.46 -21.45
N LYS A 17 35.85 -10.49 -20.79
CA LYS A 17 35.72 -11.82 -21.39
C LYS A 17 34.40 -11.89 -22.15
N LEU A 18 34.44 -11.74 -23.46
CA LEU A 18 33.29 -12.02 -24.33
C LEU A 18 33.24 -13.53 -24.55
N SER A 19 32.15 -14.16 -24.10
CA SER A 19 31.92 -15.59 -24.30
C SER A 19 31.39 -15.81 -25.72
N LEU A 20 32.25 -16.30 -26.60
CA LEU A 20 31.84 -17.13 -27.73
C LEU A 20 32.27 -18.56 -27.38
N ASP A 21 31.47 -19.56 -27.74
CA ASP A 21 31.79 -20.98 -27.57
C ASP A 21 32.99 -21.43 -28.45
N ARG A 22 34.19 -20.83 -28.27
CA ARG A 22 35.51 -21.22 -28.81
C ARG A 22 36.66 -20.32 -28.27
N PRO A 23 37.95 -20.71 -28.40
CA PRO A 23 38.97 -20.53 -27.35
C PRO A 23 39.53 -19.10 -27.20
N ARG A 24 40.14 -18.92 -26.02
CA ARG A 24 40.67 -17.67 -25.42
C ARG A 24 41.50 -16.81 -26.38
N ILE A 25 41.04 -15.59 -26.62
CA ILE A 25 41.90 -14.48 -27.06
C ILE A 25 41.78 -13.37 -26.02
N SER A 26 42.88 -13.08 -25.33
CA SER A 26 43.01 -11.92 -24.44
C SER A 26 43.18 -10.65 -25.28
N GLY A 27 42.14 -9.81 -25.36
CA GLY A 27 42.16 -8.55 -26.08
C GLY A 27 42.70 -7.36 -25.26
N PRO A 28 42.95 -6.19 -25.91
CA PRO A 28 43.60 -5.01 -25.30
C PRO A 28 42.72 -4.28 -24.26
N PRO A 29 43.25 -3.25 -23.57
CA PRO A 29 42.58 -2.57 -22.46
C PRO A 29 41.23 -1.91 -22.83
N LEU A 30 40.28 -2.04 -21.90
CA LEU A 30 38.83 -1.83 -22.00
C LEU A 30 38.36 -0.47 -22.54
N SER A 31 39.08 0.63 -22.30
CA SER A 31 38.58 1.99 -22.53
C SER A 31 38.86 2.57 -23.91
N GLN A 32 39.66 1.89 -24.75
CA GLN A 32 40.10 2.45 -26.04
C GLN A 32 39.46 1.80 -27.29
N ILE A 33 38.83 0.63 -27.17
CA ILE A 33 38.44 -0.18 -28.35
C ILE A 33 36.98 -0.68 -28.32
N CYS A 34 36.31 -0.68 -27.16
CA CYS A 34 34.93 -1.18 -27.03
C CYS A 34 33.94 -0.02 -26.85
N LYS A 35 32.85 -0.02 -27.62
CA LYS A 35 31.68 0.85 -27.42
C LYS A 35 30.49 0.01 -26.97
N ILE A 36 29.71 0.51 -26.02
CA ILE A 36 28.45 -0.13 -25.62
C ILE A 36 27.49 -0.01 -26.81
N VAL A 37 26.97 -1.14 -27.28
CA VAL A 37 25.98 -1.16 -28.36
C VAL A 37 24.71 -0.42 -27.92
N GLU A 38 24.18 0.43 -28.79
CA GLU A 38 22.98 1.22 -28.52
C GLU A 38 21.73 0.33 -28.39
N GLY A 39 20.66 0.85 -27.76
CA GLY A 39 19.38 0.14 -27.63
C GLY A 39 19.33 -0.95 -26.55
N GLN A 40 20.40 -1.17 -25.79
CA GLN A 40 20.40 -2.13 -24.68
C GLN A 40 19.65 -1.59 -23.46
N ARG A 41 18.60 -2.30 -23.04
CA ARG A 41 17.81 -1.96 -21.84
C ARG A 41 18.65 -2.17 -20.57
N TYR A 42 18.64 -1.19 -19.67
CA TYR A 42 19.20 -1.34 -18.32
C TYR A 42 18.26 -2.17 -17.44
N SER A 43 18.72 -3.32 -16.93
CA SER A 43 17.88 -4.25 -16.14
C SER A 43 18.01 -4.06 -14.62
N LYS A 44 19.13 -3.50 -14.14
CA LYS A 44 19.41 -3.40 -12.71
C LYS A 44 18.58 -2.32 -12.02
N LYS A 45 18.45 -2.46 -10.69
CA LYS A 45 17.78 -1.46 -9.85
C LYS A 45 18.53 -0.13 -9.87
N LEU A 46 17.80 0.94 -10.20
CA LEU A 46 18.30 2.31 -10.13
C LEU A 46 18.50 2.73 -8.67
N ASN A 47 19.59 3.45 -8.39
CA ASN A 47 19.80 4.07 -7.08
C ASN A 47 18.88 5.30 -6.88
N GLU A 48 18.75 5.81 -5.65
CA GLU A 48 17.83 6.91 -5.32
C GLU A 48 18.06 8.17 -6.17
N LYS A 49 19.33 8.49 -6.48
CA LYS A 49 19.68 9.64 -7.32
C LYS A 49 19.22 9.44 -8.77
N GLN A 50 19.44 8.24 -9.31
CA GLN A 50 19.01 7.87 -10.67
C GLN A 50 17.48 7.82 -10.78
N VAL A 51 16.78 7.28 -9.78
CA VAL A 51 15.32 7.29 -9.72
C VAL A 51 14.80 8.73 -9.70
N SER A 52 15.39 9.59 -8.87
CA SER A 52 15.01 11.02 -8.81
C SER A 52 15.24 11.74 -10.13
N ALA A 53 16.38 11.48 -10.80
CA ALA A 53 16.67 12.03 -12.12
C ALA A 53 15.68 11.54 -13.19
N LEU A 54 15.38 10.23 -13.20
CA LEU A 54 14.41 9.64 -14.11
C LEU A 54 13.00 10.22 -13.90
N LEU A 55 12.57 10.36 -12.65
CA LEU A 55 11.27 10.97 -12.33
C LEU A 55 11.21 12.42 -12.81
N LYS A 56 12.27 13.20 -12.61
CA LYS A 56 12.34 14.59 -13.11
C LYS A 56 12.31 14.65 -14.64
N ALA A 57 12.94 13.70 -15.33
CA ALA A 57 12.99 13.65 -16.79
C ALA A 57 11.68 13.14 -17.42
N THR A 58 10.93 12.29 -16.72
CA THR A 58 9.73 11.61 -17.27
C THR A 58 8.41 12.22 -16.79
N CYS A 59 8.42 13.00 -15.71
CA CYS A 59 7.23 13.67 -15.19
C CYS A 59 6.84 14.82 -16.13
N GLN A 60 5.87 14.55 -16.99
CA GLN A 60 5.33 15.52 -17.94
C GLN A 60 3.93 15.95 -17.52
N ARG A 61 3.61 17.22 -17.75
CA ARG A 61 2.23 17.71 -17.60
C ARG A 61 1.32 17.13 -18.69
N PRO A 62 -0.01 17.07 -18.46
CA PRO A 62 -0.95 16.41 -19.37
C PRO A 62 -0.94 16.99 -20.79
N ASP A 63 -0.84 18.30 -20.94
CA ASP A 63 -0.71 19.02 -22.22
C ASP A 63 0.53 18.58 -23.01
N VAL A 64 1.69 18.54 -22.36
CA VAL A 64 2.95 18.09 -22.97
C VAL A 64 2.89 16.63 -23.36
N ARG A 65 2.30 15.79 -22.50
CA ARG A 65 2.11 14.36 -22.74
C ARG A 65 1.19 14.11 -23.93
N GLU A 66 0.07 14.83 -24.00
CA GLU A 66 -0.88 14.75 -25.10
C GLU A 66 -0.24 15.16 -26.43
N GLY A 67 0.51 16.28 -26.44
CA GLY A 67 1.25 16.74 -27.60
C GLY A 67 2.26 15.69 -28.10
N SER A 68 2.99 15.06 -27.18
CA SER A 68 3.97 14.01 -27.50
C SER A 68 3.30 12.77 -28.12
N ILE A 69 2.12 12.38 -27.63
CA ILE A 69 1.35 11.26 -28.20
C ILE A 69 0.87 11.60 -29.61
N LYS A 70 0.30 12.80 -29.82
CA LYS A 70 -0.14 13.25 -31.16
C LYS A 70 1.02 13.32 -32.15
N GLN A 71 2.19 13.80 -31.72
CA GLN A 71 3.37 13.84 -32.56
C GLN A 71 3.87 12.44 -32.94
N MET A 72 3.86 11.50 -32.00
CA MET A 72 4.26 10.11 -32.25
C MET A 72 3.37 9.44 -33.29
N VAL A 73 2.05 9.60 -33.21
CA VAL A 73 1.10 9.05 -34.19
C VAL A 73 1.35 9.64 -35.59
N ARG A 74 1.57 10.96 -35.67
CA ARG A 74 1.90 11.64 -36.94
C ARG A 74 3.22 11.17 -37.52
N HIS A 75 4.24 11.00 -36.69
CA HIS A 75 5.57 10.56 -37.12
C HIS A 75 5.55 9.11 -37.64
N ASN A 76 4.84 8.21 -36.95
CA ASN A 76 4.74 6.81 -37.35
C ASN A 76 3.95 6.63 -38.65
N ASN A 77 3.06 7.57 -38.99
CA ASN A 77 2.31 7.63 -40.25
C ASN A 77 1.72 6.26 -40.67
N TYR A 78 1.01 5.61 -39.76
CA TYR A 78 0.53 4.23 -39.91
C TYR A 78 -0.26 3.98 -41.21
N ASN A 79 -0.98 4.97 -41.73
CA ASN A 79 -1.77 4.83 -42.96
C ASN A 79 -0.92 4.81 -44.23
N ASN A 80 0.36 5.18 -44.16
CA ASN A 80 1.30 5.08 -45.28
C ASN A 80 2.11 3.76 -45.25
N ASP A 81 1.95 2.96 -44.20
CA ASP A 81 2.51 1.62 -44.15
C ASP A 81 1.67 0.70 -45.06
N LYS A 82 2.33 0.09 -46.05
CA LYS A 82 1.69 -0.79 -47.03
C LYS A 82 1.01 -1.99 -46.39
N LEU A 83 1.62 -2.54 -45.34
CA LEU A 83 1.04 -3.68 -44.63
C LEU A 83 -0.25 -3.26 -43.93
N VAL A 84 -0.23 -2.12 -43.23
CA VAL A 84 -1.41 -1.64 -42.49
C VAL A 84 -2.56 -1.28 -43.45
N ASN A 85 -2.29 -0.49 -44.49
CA ASN A 85 -3.33 0.06 -45.36
C ASN A 85 -3.68 -0.87 -46.53
N GLU A 86 -2.71 -1.32 -47.32
CA GLU A 86 -2.96 -2.06 -48.56
C GLU A 86 -3.26 -3.54 -48.30
N GLU A 87 -2.51 -4.20 -47.41
CA GLU A 87 -2.67 -5.65 -47.17
C GLU A 87 -3.82 -5.96 -46.19
N PHE A 88 -3.90 -5.25 -45.07
CA PHE A 88 -4.90 -5.50 -44.03
C PHE A 88 -6.13 -4.58 -44.10
N GLY A 89 -6.12 -3.54 -44.94
CA GLY A 89 -7.26 -2.61 -45.08
C GLY A 89 -7.54 -1.77 -43.83
N ILE A 90 -6.56 -1.59 -42.94
CA ILE A 90 -6.70 -0.88 -41.67
C ILE A 90 -6.44 0.61 -41.86
N GLN A 91 -7.30 1.45 -41.29
CA GLN A 91 -7.11 2.90 -41.23
C GLN A 91 -7.08 3.38 -39.78
N VAL A 92 -6.03 4.13 -39.43
CA VAL A 92 -5.80 4.70 -38.11
C VAL A 92 -6.09 6.20 -38.15
N ARG A 93 -7.00 6.68 -37.31
CA ARG A 93 -7.25 8.12 -37.16
C ARG A 93 -6.09 8.81 -36.45
N ALA A 94 -5.77 10.03 -36.88
CA ALA A 94 -4.69 10.82 -36.29
C ALA A 94 -5.14 11.55 -35.00
N GLU A 95 -6.46 11.76 -34.84
CA GLU A 95 -7.05 12.42 -33.69
C GLU A 95 -7.26 11.45 -32.52
N LEU A 96 -7.22 12.00 -31.30
CA LEU A 96 -7.59 11.26 -30.09
C LEU A 96 -9.10 11.04 -30.07
N ALA A 97 -9.53 9.89 -29.54
CA ALA A 97 -10.95 9.63 -29.32
C ALA A 97 -11.54 10.61 -28.30
N SER A 98 -12.59 11.31 -28.68
CA SER A 98 -13.40 12.13 -27.76
C SER A 98 -14.41 11.26 -27.05
N VAL A 99 -14.53 11.45 -25.73
CA VAL A 99 -15.42 10.66 -24.89
C VAL A 99 -16.17 11.57 -23.91
N ASP A 100 -17.47 11.35 -23.78
CA ASP A 100 -18.28 12.03 -22.77
C ASP A 100 -18.03 11.42 -21.39
N ALA A 101 -17.98 12.30 -20.40
CA ALA A 101 -17.66 11.92 -19.04
C ALA A 101 -18.46 12.71 -18.02
N ARG A 102 -18.53 12.16 -16.81
CA ARG A 102 -19.16 12.83 -15.66
C ARG A 102 -18.18 12.90 -14.51
N VAL A 103 -18.20 14.02 -13.79
CA VAL A 103 -17.47 14.16 -12.52
C VAL A 103 -18.43 13.86 -11.38
N LEU A 104 -18.16 12.79 -10.64
CA LEU A 104 -18.95 12.42 -9.48
C LEU A 104 -18.74 13.44 -8.35
N PRO A 105 -19.81 13.83 -7.64
CA PRO A 105 -19.66 14.69 -6.47
C PRO A 105 -18.85 13.96 -5.39
N PRO A 106 -17.94 14.66 -4.68
CA PRO A 106 -17.18 14.06 -3.60
C PRO A 106 -18.12 13.67 -2.45
N PRO A 107 -17.87 12.55 -1.75
CA PRO A 107 -18.68 12.19 -0.60
C PRO A 107 -18.38 13.12 0.57
N ARG A 108 -19.41 13.47 1.34
CA ARG A 108 -19.26 14.24 2.58
C ARG A 108 -18.70 13.36 3.69
N LEU A 109 -17.66 13.86 4.37
CA LEU A 109 -17.03 13.18 5.50
C LEU A 109 -17.55 13.73 6.82
N LYS A 110 -17.81 12.84 7.78
CA LYS A 110 -18.18 13.15 9.16
C LYS A 110 -16.95 13.07 10.07
N TYR A 111 -16.87 14.00 11.02
CA TYR A 111 -15.93 14.09 12.13
C TYR A 111 -16.66 14.12 13.49
N HIS A 112 -15.94 14.38 14.59
CA HIS A 112 -16.51 14.42 15.93
C HIS A 112 -17.65 15.44 16.07
N ASP A 113 -18.78 15.06 16.68
CA ASP A 113 -20.02 15.85 16.73
C ASP A 113 -19.92 17.15 17.54
N THR A 114 -19.02 17.23 18.52
CA THR A 114 -18.93 18.38 19.45
C THR A 114 -17.83 19.38 19.10
N TRP A 115 -17.23 19.29 17.91
CA TRP A 115 -16.10 20.14 17.51
C TRP A 115 -16.49 21.18 16.46
N LYS A 116 -15.60 22.16 16.22
CA LYS A 116 -15.88 23.35 15.38
C LYS A 116 -16.34 22.99 13.96
N GLU A 117 -15.64 22.07 13.31
CA GLU A 117 -16.05 21.50 12.03
C GLU A 117 -16.38 20.02 12.20
N THR A 118 -17.66 19.67 12.02
CA THR A 118 -18.19 18.30 12.18
C THR A 118 -18.30 17.56 10.85
N GLN A 119 -18.25 18.29 9.74
CA GLN A 119 -18.38 17.75 8.38
C GLN A 119 -17.46 18.48 7.41
N VAL A 120 -17.00 17.79 6.37
CA VAL A 120 -16.24 18.39 5.28
C VAL A 120 -16.65 17.79 3.94
N ASP A 121 -16.80 18.66 2.95
CA ASP A 121 -16.89 18.27 1.54
C ASP A 121 -15.49 18.40 0.92
N PRO A 122 -14.82 17.29 0.55
CA PRO A 122 -13.51 17.33 -0.08
C PRO A 122 -13.50 18.19 -1.34
N ARG A 123 -12.43 18.96 -1.56
CA ARG A 123 -12.26 19.79 -2.75
C ARG A 123 -11.12 19.25 -3.59
N VAL A 124 -11.40 18.88 -4.84
CA VAL A 124 -10.40 18.33 -5.78
C VAL A 124 -9.65 17.15 -5.14
N GLY A 125 -10.39 16.26 -4.45
CA GLY A 125 -9.82 15.08 -3.78
C GLY A 125 -8.98 15.35 -2.52
N VAL A 126 -8.93 16.60 -2.02
CA VAL A 126 -8.10 16.98 -0.87
C VAL A 126 -8.95 17.61 0.24
N TRP A 127 -8.59 17.31 1.48
CA TRP A 127 -9.08 17.96 2.70
C TRP A 127 -7.99 17.92 3.78
N ASN A 128 -8.19 18.65 4.88
CA ASN A 128 -7.27 18.69 6.01
C ASN A 128 -7.99 18.46 7.34
N MET A 129 -7.23 18.25 8.41
CA MET A 129 -7.72 18.04 9.78
C MET A 129 -7.70 19.32 10.63
N ILE A 130 -7.52 20.49 10.03
CA ILE A 130 -7.53 21.77 10.75
C ILE A 130 -8.92 21.98 11.34
N ASP A 131 -8.97 22.39 12.61
CA ASP A 131 -10.20 22.57 13.39
C ASP A 131 -11.16 21.36 13.41
N LYS A 132 -10.61 20.14 13.25
CA LYS A 132 -11.35 18.87 13.28
C LYS A 132 -10.76 17.91 14.32
N LYS A 133 -11.63 17.10 14.90
CA LYS A 133 -11.28 15.93 15.73
C LYS A 133 -11.76 14.66 15.05
N MET A 134 -10.99 13.59 15.20
CA MET A 134 -11.32 12.26 14.67
C MET A 134 -12.70 11.82 15.19
N VAL A 135 -13.45 11.07 14.40
CA VAL A 135 -14.79 10.58 14.79
C VAL A 135 -14.73 9.80 16.11
N ASN A 136 -13.74 8.91 16.24
CA ASN A 136 -13.46 8.19 17.47
C ASN A 136 -11.93 8.11 17.64
N GLY A 137 -11.43 8.76 18.69
CA GLY A 137 -10.03 8.64 19.10
C GLY A 137 -9.83 7.40 19.98
N GLY A 138 -8.85 6.58 19.63
CA GLY A 138 -8.46 5.43 20.44
C GLY A 138 -7.87 5.84 21.79
N LYS A 139 -8.05 4.98 22.79
CA LYS A 139 -7.48 5.11 24.13
C LYS A 139 -6.17 4.32 24.21
N VAL A 140 -5.08 4.99 24.57
CA VAL A 140 -3.74 4.41 24.69
C VAL A 140 -3.24 4.58 26.13
N GLU A 141 -3.49 3.55 26.93
CA GLU A 141 -3.11 3.47 28.34
C GLU A 141 -1.67 2.98 28.52
N PHE A 142 -1.24 2.00 27.71
CA PHE A 142 0.07 1.35 27.84
C PHE A 142 0.91 1.59 26.59
N TRP A 143 1.79 2.59 26.64
CA TRP A 143 2.70 2.90 25.54
C TRP A 143 4.08 3.29 26.04
N THR A 144 5.09 3.21 25.18
CA THR A 144 6.42 3.74 25.45
C THR A 144 7.12 4.12 24.13
N CYS A 145 8.31 4.72 24.23
CA CYS A 145 9.12 5.12 23.08
C CYS A 145 10.56 4.63 23.23
N ILE A 146 11.10 4.10 22.13
CA ILE A 146 12.51 3.73 22.00
C ILE A 146 13.12 4.37 20.76
N SER A 147 14.35 4.88 20.88
CA SER A 147 15.12 5.39 19.75
C SER A 147 16.35 4.53 19.48
N PHE A 148 16.53 4.11 18.23
CA PHE A 148 17.75 3.47 17.74
C PHE A 148 18.62 4.43 16.92
N SER A 149 18.27 5.72 16.91
CA SER A 149 19.02 6.78 16.23
C SER A 149 20.25 7.17 17.03
N ARG A 150 21.37 7.45 16.35
CA ARG A 150 22.57 8.05 16.98
C ARG A 150 22.50 9.57 17.00
N SER A 151 21.63 10.18 16.19
CA SER A 151 21.37 11.63 16.26
C SER A 151 20.84 12.04 17.63
N ARG A 152 21.28 13.23 18.10
CA ARG A 152 20.74 13.87 19.31
C ARG A 152 19.30 14.31 19.04
N ILE A 153 18.36 13.53 19.55
CA ILE A 153 16.92 13.81 19.47
C ILE A 153 16.42 13.99 20.89
N ASN A 154 15.71 15.09 21.17
CA ASN A 154 15.00 15.26 22.43
C ASN A 154 13.72 14.41 22.40
N LEU A 155 13.83 13.16 22.85
CA LEU A 155 12.73 12.19 22.75
C LEU A 155 11.54 12.56 23.63
N ASP A 156 11.78 13.11 24.81
CA ASP A 156 10.73 13.57 25.72
C ASP A 156 9.92 14.70 25.09
N GLU A 157 10.60 15.69 24.50
CA GLU A 157 9.94 16.77 23.78
C GLU A 157 9.16 16.27 22.57
N PHE A 158 9.77 15.41 21.74
CA PHE A 158 9.10 14.81 20.58
C PHE A 158 7.84 14.04 20.98
N CYS A 159 7.92 13.18 22.01
CA CYS A 159 6.77 12.41 22.48
C CYS A 159 5.70 13.32 23.08
N ARG A 160 6.08 14.34 23.86
CA ARG A 160 5.16 15.33 24.42
C ARG A 160 4.40 16.08 23.33
N GLU A 161 5.09 16.56 22.28
CA GLU A 161 4.45 17.22 21.14
C GLU A 161 3.50 16.28 20.38
N LEU A 162 3.93 15.05 20.13
CA LEU A 162 3.12 14.04 19.45
C LEU A 162 1.86 13.69 20.24
N ILE A 163 1.97 13.48 21.54
CA ILE A 163 0.83 13.13 22.40
C ILE A 163 -0.11 14.32 22.54
N SER A 164 0.42 15.53 22.67
CA SER A 164 -0.38 16.75 22.62
C SER A 164 -1.18 16.84 21.32
N MET A 165 -0.55 16.52 20.18
CA MET A 165 -1.24 16.44 18.90
C MET A 165 -2.33 15.35 18.91
N CYS A 166 -2.04 14.13 19.36
CA CYS A 166 -3.02 13.05 19.47
C CYS A 166 -4.24 13.44 20.34
N ARG A 167 -3.99 14.02 21.52
CA ARG A 167 -5.03 14.55 22.43
C ARG A 167 -5.85 15.65 21.77
N SER A 168 -5.20 16.58 21.06
CA SER A 168 -5.89 17.64 20.32
C SER A 168 -6.82 17.11 19.23
N LYS A 169 -6.51 15.92 18.67
CA LYS A 169 -7.33 15.25 17.64
C LYS A 169 -8.36 14.25 18.20
N GLY A 170 -8.49 14.18 19.53
CA GLY A 170 -9.53 13.42 20.22
C GLY A 170 -9.11 12.05 20.75
N MET A 171 -7.82 11.69 20.69
CA MET A 171 -7.31 10.47 21.32
C MET A 171 -7.07 10.66 22.81
N ASP A 172 -7.13 9.57 23.57
CA ASP A 172 -6.76 9.56 25.00
C ASP A 172 -5.42 8.84 25.19
N PHE A 173 -4.53 9.45 25.98
CA PHE A 173 -3.17 8.97 26.20
C PHE A 173 -2.80 9.16 27.67
N ASN A 174 -2.33 8.10 28.30
CA ASN A 174 -1.69 8.18 29.62
C ASN A 174 -0.21 8.62 29.49
N GLU A 175 0.44 8.84 30.63
CA GLU A 175 1.89 8.98 30.70
C GLU A 175 2.62 7.70 30.23
N PRO A 176 3.88 7.78 29.77
CA PRO A 176 4.62 6.63 29.28
C PRO A 176 4.65 5.49 30.31
N PHE A 177 4.23 4.30 29.90
CA PHE A 177 4.14 3.14 30.78
C PHE A 177 5.51 2.64 31.23
N LEU A 178 6.51 2.75 30.36
CA LEU A 178 7.92 2.52 30.65
C LEU A 178 8.72 3.78 30.29
N PRO A 179 9.87 4.03 30.95
CA PRO A 179 10.73 5.16 30.64
C PRO A 179 11.14 5.18 29.17
N ILE A 180 11.06 6.35 28.55
CA ILE A 180 11.53 6.58 27.19
C ILE A 180 13.05 6.39 27.17
N LYS A 181 13.57 5.57 26.25
CA LYS A 181 15.01 5.28 26.20
C LYS A 181 15.61 5.38 24.80
N SER A 182 16.89 5.71 24.75
CA SER A 182 17.74 5.55 23.57
C SER A 182 18.51 4.23 23.68
N ALA A 183 18.65 3.54 22.57
CA ALA A 183 19.26 2.22 22.47
C ALA A 183 20.22 2.14 21.29
N TYR A 184 21.14 1.17 21.33
CA TYR A 184 22.13 1.00 20.28
C TYR A 184 21.52 0.25 19.07
N PRO A 185 21.70 0.74 17.82
CA PRO A 185 21.11 0.10 16.64
C PRO A 185 21.52 -1.36 16.41
N GLY A 186 22.64 -1.81 16.98
CA GLY A 186 23.08 -3.21 16.90
C GLY A 186 22.31 -4.18 17.81
N GLN A 187 21.49 -3.67 18.74
CA GLN A 187 20.78 -4.48 19.74
C GLN A 187 19.25 -4.43 19.59
N ILE A 188 18.74 -4.06 18.41
CA ILE A 188 17.30 -3.87 18.15
C ILE A 188 16.44 -5.01 18.67
N GLU A 189 16.73 -6.26 18.30
CA GLU A 189 15.90 -7.41 18.71
C GLU A 189 15.90 -7.57 20.23
N LYS A 190 17.08 -7.54 20.85
CA LYS A 190 17.24 -7.64 22.31
C LYS A 190 16.43 -6.56 23.04
N ASP A 191 16.52 -5.31 22.61
CA ASP A 191 15.81 -4.19 23.24
C ASP A 191 14.29 -4.27 23.06
N LEU A 192 13.81 -4.78 21.92
CA LEU A 192 12.37 -5.02 21.71
C LEU A 192 11.84 -6.13 22.62
N HIS A 193 12.57 -7.23 22.76
CA HIS A 193 12.21 -8.30 23.70
C HIS A 193 12.28 -7.83 25.16
N ASP A 194 13.27 -7.03 25.54
CA ASP A 194 13.39 -6.42 26.87
C ASP A 194 12.19 -5.53 27.21
N ILE A 195 11.78 -4.66 26.28
CA ILE A 195 10.59 -3.82 26.45
C ILE A 195 9.33 -4.68 26.63
N HIS A 196 9.17 -5.71 25.79
CA HIS A 196 8.02 -6.62 25.89
C HIS A 196 7.98 -7.32 27.25
N ALA A 197 9.08 -7.92 27.68
CA ALA A 197 9.20 -8.64 28.95
C ALA A 197 8.90 -7.72 30.15
N ARG A 198 9.56 -6.56 30.21
CA ARG A 198 9.34 -5.56 31.29
C ARG A 198 7.93 -5.02 31.31
N SER A 199 7.33 -4.80 30.13
CA SER A 199 5.94 -4.32 30.06
C SER A 199 4.96 -5.37 30.58
N THR A 200 5.18 -6.65 30.23
CA THR A 200 4.36 -7.78 30.67
C THR A 200 4.48 -7.99 32.18
N GLU A 201 5.70 -7.96 32.71
CA GLU A 201 5.96 -8.09 34.15
C GLU A 201 5.30 -6.95 34.95
N LYS A 202 5.46 -5.70 34.50
CA LYS A 202 4.86 -4.54 35.15
C LYS A 202 3.33 -4.60 35.13
N LEU A 203 2.73 -5.06 34.02
CA LEU A 203 1.27 -5.26 33.93
C LEU A 203 0.78 -6.37 34.86
N ALA A 204 1.51 -7.48 34.95
CA ALA A 204 1.21 -8.56 35.87
C ALA A 204 1.27 -8.10 37.34
N ASN A 205 2.30 -7.33 37.72
CA ASN A 205 2.45 -6.77 39.06
C ASN A 205 1.33 -5.77 39.43
N MET A 206 0.68 -5.15 38.44
CA MET A 206 -0.47 -4.27 38.64
C MET A 206 -1.82 -5.03 38.66
N GLY A 207 -1.81 -6.37 38.62
CA GLY A 207 -3.03 -7.19 38.57
C GLY A 207 -3.77 -7.11 37.24
N LEU A 208 -3.13 -6.62 36.17
CA LEU A 208 -3.72 -6.48 34.83
C LEU A 208 -3.35 -7.68 33.94
N THR A 209 -3.61 -8.88 34.44
CA THR A 209 -3.36 -10.14 33.73
C THR A 209 -4.12 -10.17 32.40
N GLY A 210 -3.40 -10.49 31.31
CA GLY A 210 -3.96 -10.51 29.95
C GLY A 210 -3.96 -9.17 29.20
N LYS A 211 -3.55 -8.07 29.83
CA LYS A 211 -3.24 -6.83 29.11
C LYS A 211 -1.82 -6.86 28.54
N GLN A 212 -1.60 -6.08 27.48
CA GLN A 212 -0.29 -5.94 26.83
C GLN A 212 0.01 -4.48 26.47
N LEU A 213 1.26 -4.20 26.10
CA LEU A 213 1.66 -2.90 25.56
C LEU A 213 0.85 -2.61 24.28
N GLN A 214 0.12 -1.49 24.27
CA GLN A 214 -0.79 -1.12 23.19
C GLN A 214 -0.10 -0.37 22.05
N LEU A 215 1.00 0.34 22.33
CA LEU A 215 1.74 1.09 21.33
C LEU A 215 3.22 1.22 21.68
N LEU A 216 4.09 0.88 20.73
CA LEU A 216 5.52 1.19 20.80
C LEU A 216 5.90 2.20 19.71
N ILE A 217 6.31 3.40 20.13
CA ILE A 217 6.85 4.42 19.24
C ILE A 217 8.35 4.12 19.05
N ILE A 218 8.80 4.02 17.80
CA ILE A 218 10.17 3.63 17.47
C ILE A 218 10.79 4.68 16.57
N VAL A 219 11.82 5.38 17.05
CA VAL A 219 12.67 6.18 16.17
C VAL A 219 13.70 5.24 15.54
N LEU A 220 13.67 5.14 14.21
CA LEU A 220 14.51 4.22 13.44
C LEU A 220 16.00 4.59 13.54
N PRO A 221 16.92 3.69 13.19
CA PRO A 221 18.32 4.07 12.95
C PRO A 221 18.46 5.09 11.81
N ASP A 222 19.58 5.82 11.80
CA ASP A 222 19.91 6.81 10.76
C ASP A 222 20.14 6.18 9.38
N VAL A 223 20.52 4.90 9.36
CA VAL A 223 20.75 4.11 8.15
C VAL A 223 19.52 3.26 7.87
N SER A 224 19.12 3.18 6.60
CA SER A 224 18.00 2.35 6.15
C SER A 224 18.31 0.85 6.26
N GLY A 225 17.27 0.02 6.31
CA GLY A 225 17.37 -1.45 6.33
C GLY A 225 16.83 -2.12 7.60
N SER A 226 16.79 -1.41 8.73
CA SER A 226 16.29 -1.99 9.99
C SER A 226 14.76 -2.05 10.11
N TYR A 227 14.02 -1.34 9.25
CA TYR A 227 12.55 -1.26 9.30
C TYR A 227 11.90 -2.65 9.19
N GLY A 228 12.33 -3.46 8.21
CA GLY A 228 11.75 -4.80 8.00
C GLY A 228 11.98 -5.72 9.20
N LYS A 229 13.18 -5.67 9.79
CA LYS A 229 13.53 -6.42 11.01
C LYS A 229 12.65 -6.00 12.21
N ILE A 230 12.52 -4.69 12.45
CA ILE A 230 11.67 -4.15 13.53
C ILE A 230 10.22 -4.61 13.35
N LYS A 231 9.70 -4.52 12.12
CA LYS A 231 8.34 -4.93 11.82
C LYS A 231 8.10 -6.41 12.01
N ARG A 232 9.01 -7.28 11.52
CA ARG A 232 8.97 -8.72 11.76
C ARG A 232 8.86 -9.02 13.26
N VAL A 233 9.82 -8.55 14.06
CA VAL A 233 9.84 -8.85 15.50
C VAL A 233 8.59 -8.34 16.20
N CYS A 234 8.17 -7.09 15.97
CA CYS A 234 6.99 -6.54 16.60
C CYS A 234 5.70 -7.26 16.21
N GLU A 235 5.50 -7.57 14.92
CA GLU A 235 4.21 -8.05 14.39
C GLU A 235 4.08 -9.57 14.40
N THR A 236 5.18 -10.33 14.28
CA THR A 236 5.13 -11.81 14.22
C THR A 236 5.58 -12.50 15.50
N GLU A 237 6.50 -11.90 16.27
CA GLU A 237 7.08 -12.54 17.46
C GLU A 237 6.47 -11.99 18.75
N LEU A 238 6.25 -10.67 18.83
CA LEU A 238 5.84 -9.99 20.07
C LEU A 238 4.37 -9.55 20.11
N GLY A 239 3.68 -9.46 18.97
CA GLY A 239 2.31 -8.96 18.91
C GLY A 239 2.13 -7.48 19.31
N ILE A 240 3.19 -6.66 19.22
CA ILE A 240 3.18 -5.25 19.61
C ILE A 240 2.86 -4.36 18.41
N VAL A 241 1.85 -3.50 18.56
CA VAL A 241 1.57 -2.44 17.60
C VAL A 241 2.69 -1.40 17.62
N SER A 242 3.40 -1.25 16.51
CA SER A 242 4.56 -0.34 16.39
C SER A 242 4.31 0.84 15.47
N GLN A 243 4.75 2.04 15.88
CA GLN A 243 4.78 3.25 15.06
C GLN A 243 6.23 3.73 14.85
N CYS A 244 6.78 3.44 13.68
CA CYS A 244 8.14 3.87 13.31
C CYS A 244 8.17 5.33 12.84
N CYS A 245 9.22 6.06 13.23
CA CYS A 245 9.48 7.45 12.91
C CYS A 245 10.89 7.58 12.33
N GLN A 246 11.06 8.38 11.28
CA GLN A 246 12.40 8.68 10.77
C GLN A 246 13.12 9.67 11.71
N PRO A 247 14.41 9.47 12.00
CA PRO A 247 15.21 10.38 12.84
C PRO A 247 15.09 11.84 12.42
N ARG A 248 15.23 12.11 11.11
CA ARG A 248 15.15 13.46 10.55
C ARG A 248 13.81 14.16 10.77
N GLN A 249 12.72 13.41 10.93
CA GLN A 249 11.41 13.99 11.21
C GLN A 249 11.20 14.18 12.71
N ALA A 250 11.71 13.25 13.53
CA ALA A 250 11.66 13.35 14.99
C ALA A 250 12.56 14.48 15.54
N GLN A 251 13.64 14.83 14.82
CA GLN A 251 14.54 15.93 15.19
C GLN A 251 13.97 17.32 14.85
N LYS A 252 12.99 17.43 13.94
CA LYS A 252 12.43 18.72 13.53
C LYS A 252 11.43 19.21 14.58
N ASN A 253 11.80 20.25 15.30
CA ASN A 253 10.91 20.91 16.26
C ASN A 253 9.66 21.46 15.55
N ASN A 254 8.49 21.33 16.19
CA ASN A 254 7.24 21.94 15.76
C ASN A 254 6.76 21.56 14.33
N ASN A 255 7.05 20.35 13.88
CA ASN A 255 6.56 19.84 12.59
C ASN A 255 5.09 19.38 12.67
N LYS A 256 4.17 20.33 12.85
CA LYS A 256 2.74 20.07 13.13
C LYS A 256 2.08 19.17 12.10
N GLN A 257 2.35 19.36 10.80
CA GLN A 257 1.74 18.53 9.75
C GLN A 257 2.21 17.07 9.82
N TYR A 258 3.49 16.84 10.13
CA TYR A 258 4.01 15.48 10.32
C TYR A 258 3.38 14.81 11.54
N LEU A 259 3.31 15.51 12.68
CA LEU A 259 2.71 15.00 13.91
C LEU A 259 1.21 14.71 13.71
N GLU A 260 0.49 15.57 12.99
CA GLU A 260 -0.91 15.34 12.62
C GLU A 260 -1.05 14.06 11.78
N ASN A 261 -0.25 13.91 10.72
CA ASN A 261 -0.25 12.71 9.89
C ASN A 261 0.18 11.44 10.63
N LEU A 262 1.00 11.58 11.68
CA LEU A 262 1.39 10.49 12.55
C LEU A 262 0.26 10.09 13.49
N SER A 263 -0.43 11.08 14.08
CA SER A 263 -1.61 10.85 14.93
C SER A 263 -2.73 10.10 14.19
N LEU A 264 -2.96 10.41 12.91
CA LEU A 264 -3.93 9.71 12.06
C LEU A 264 -3.56 8.22 11.88
N LYS A 265 -2.27 7.90 11.78
CA LYS A 265 -1.80 6.50 11.68
C LYS A 265 -1.93 5.77 13.01
N ILE A 266 -1.54 6.43 14.10
CA ILE A 266 -1.60 5.85 15.44
C ILE A 266 -3.06 5.54 15.79
N ASN A 267 -3.99 6.46 15.53
CA ASN A 267 -5.40 6.27 15.83
C ASN A 267 -5.97 5.00 15.19
N VAL A 268 -5.72 4.78 13.90
CA VAL A 268 -6.18 3.57 13.18
C VAL A 268 -5.54 2.32 13.77
N LYS A 269 -4.25 2.36 14.09
CA LYS A 269 -3.51 1.21 14.66
C LYS A 269 -4.01 0.78 16.03
N VAL A 270 -4.50 1.71 16.84
CA VAL A 270 -5.08 1.41 18.16
C VAL A 270 -6.60 1.21 18.10
N GLY A 271 -7.18 1.06 16.89
CA GLY A 271 -8.59 0.72 16.68
C GLY A 271 -9.57 1.89 16.62
N GLY A 272 -9.07 3.12 16.64
CA GLY A 272 -9.85 4.34 16.43
C GLY A 272 -10.26 4.55 14.97
N ARG A 273 -11.18 5.50 14.73
CA ARG A 273 -11.68 5.87 13.40
C ARG A 273 -11.47 7.34 13.15
N ASN A 274 -10.74 7.67 12.09
CA ASN A 274 -10.44 9.06 11.74
C ASN A 274 -11.67 9.79 11.19
N THR A 275 -12.37 9.15 10.24
CA THR A 275 -13.47 9.72 9.47
C THR A 275 -14.48 8.65 9.12
N VAL A 276 -15.73 9.06 8.92
CA VAL A 276 -16.81 8.20 8.40
C VAL A 276 -17.50 8.91 7.25
N LEU A 277 -18.04 8.17 6.28
CA LEU A 277 -18.86 8.74 5.22
C LEU A 277 -20.24 9.10 5.78
N MET A 278 -20.70 10.34 5.58
CA MET A 278 -22.07 10.75 6.00
C MET A 278 -23.13 9.82 5.42
N SER A 279 -23.00 9.49 4.13
CA SER A 279 -23.91 8.57 3.44
C SER A 279 -23.92 7.16 4.04
N ALA A 280 -22.84 6.71 4.70
CA ALA A 280 -22.83 5.41 5.35
C ALA A 280 -23.67 5.42 6.64
N ILE A 281 -23.57 6.50 7.41
CA ILE A 281 -24.34 6.71 8.65
C ILE A 281 -25.82 6.82 8.34
N GLU A 282 -26.18 7.58 7.30
CA GLU A 282 -27.55 7.77 6.84
C GLU A 282 -28.10 6.58 6.04
N ARG A 283 -27.29 5.52 5.86
CA ARG A 283 -27.60 4.33 5.06
C ARG A 283 -28.02 4.62 3.61
N ARG A 284 -27.38 5.63 3.00
CA ARG A 284 -27.61 6.08 1.62
C ARG A 284 -26.57 5.58 0.61
N ILE A 285 -25.77 4.56 0.94
CA ILE A 285 -24.83 3.95 -0.01
C ILE A 285 -25.51 2.72 -0.63
N PRO A 286 -25.97 2.81 -1.90
CA PRO A 286 -26.64 1.69 -2.55
C PRO A 286 -25.75 0.45 -2.56
N PHE A 287 -26.35 -0.71 -2.36
CA PHE A 287 -25.68 -2.01 -2.33
C PHE A 287 -24.63 -2.21 -1.23
N VAL A 288 -24.47 -1.28 -0.29
CA VAL A 288 -23.55 -1.41 0.84
C VAL A 288 -24.29 -1.31 2.17
N THR A 289 -25.12 -0.27 2.34
CA THR A 289 -25.74 0.03 3.64
C THR A 289 -27.18 -0.51 3.78
N ASP A 290 -27.76 -1.07 2.71
CA ASP A 290 -29.14 -1.61 2.70
C ASP A 290 -29.27 -2.92 3.48
N ARG A 291 -28.21 -3.71 3.53
CA ARG A 291 -28.12 -4.99 4.23
C ARG A 291 -26.66 -5.27 4.61
N PRO A 292 -26.39 -6.13 5.60
CA PRO A 292 -25.02 -6.49 5.96
C PRO A 292 -24.20 -6.86 4.73
N THR A 293 -23.20 -6.04 4.43
CA THR A 293 -22.35 -6.18 3.24
C THR A 293 -20.91 -6.11 3.70
N ILE A 294 -20.12 -7.11 3.31
CA ILE A 294 -18.67 -7.12 3.54
C ILE A 294 -17.95 -6.74 2.24
N ILE A 295 -16.95 -5.86 2.36
CA ILE A 295 -16.14 -5.42 1.24
C ILE A 295 -14.73 -5.99 1.41
N PHE A 296 -14.29 -6.74 0.42
CA PHE A 296 -12.96 -7.32 0.32
C PHE A 296 -12.08 -6.53 -0.65
N GLY A 297 -10.78 -6.50 -0.35
CA GLY A 297 -9.73 -6.10 -1.27
C GLY A 297 -8.66 -7.19 -1.32
N ALA A 298 -8.20 -7.55 -2.51
CA ALA A 298 -7.19 -8.59 -2.72
C ALA A 298 -6.14 -8.13 -3.73
N ASP A 299 -4.87 -8.42 -3.44
CA ASP A 299 -3.72 -8.10 -4.27
C ASP A 299 -2.66 -9.20 -4.15
N VAL A 300 -1.87 -9.38 -5.21
CA VAL A 300 -0.73 -10.28 -5.24
C VAL A 300 0.51 -9.49 -5.63
N THR A 301 1.55 -9.58 -4.79
CA THR A 301 2.84 -8.96 -5.06
C THR A 301 3.85 -10.03 -5.44
N HIS A 302 4.46 -9.89 -6.62
CA HIS A 302 5.56 -10.74 -7.06
C HIS A 302 6.93 -10.14 -6.70
N SER A 303 7.93 -11.02 -6.64
CA SER A 303 9.34 -10.64 -6.58
C SER A 303 9.80 -9.89 -7.83
N GLN A 304 11.04 -9.39 -7.79
CA GLN A 304 11.61 -8.70 -8.94
C GLN A 304 11.78 -9.65 -10.14
N PRO A 305 11.77 -9.16 -11.38
CA PRO A 305 11.87 -10.01 -12.56
C PRO A 305 13.11 -10.91 -12.61
N GLU A 306 14.22 -10.48 -11.99
CA GLU A 306 15.50 -11.21 -11.92
C GLU A 306 15.56 -12.22 -10.75
N ASP A 307 14.53 -12.26 -9.89
CA ASP A 307 14.44 -13.15 -8.74
C ASP A 307 13.49 -14.30 -9.05
N ASP A 308 14.07 -15.46 -9.38
CA ASP A 308 13.34 -16.66 -9.82
C ASP A 308 12.95 -17.61 -8.67
N ALA A 309 13.28 -17.27 -7.42
CA ALA A 309 13.06 -18.16 -6.27
C ALA A 309 12.05 -17.61 -5.28
N SER A 310 11.96 -16.29 -5.13
CA SER A 310 11.10 -15.70 -4.11
C SER A 310 9.61 -15.97 -4.38
N PRO A 311 8.84 -16.30 -3.33
CA PRO A 311 7.41 -16.55 -3.45
C PRO A 311 6.65 -15.27 -3.80
N SER A 312 5.47 -15.45 -4.40
CA SER A 312 4.49 -14.35 -4.47
C SER A 312 3.77 -14.23 -3.13
N ILE A 313 3.39 -13.01 -2.74
CA ILE A 313 2.64 -12.76 -1.50
C ILE A 313 1.24 -12.29 -1.88
N ALA A 314 0.24 -13.08 -1.51
CA ALA A 314 -1.16 -12.69 -1.57
C ALA A 314 -1.58 -11.98 -0.28
N ALA A 315 -2.32 -10.89 -0.42
CA ALA A 315 -2.91 -10.17 0.70
C ALA A 315 -4.41 -9.99 0.46
N VAL A 316 -5.23 -10.36 1.44
CA VAL A 316 -6.68 -10.18 1.41
C VAL A 316 -7.10 -9.40 2.65
N VAL A 317 -7.80 -8.30 2.43
CA VAL A 317 -8.39 -7.46 3.48
C VAL A 317 -9.90 -7.50 3.38
N ALA A 318 -10.59 -7.34 4.50
CA ALA A 318 -12.05 -7.19 4.53
C ALA A 318 -12.49 -6.16 5.56
N SER A 319 -13.59 -5.47 5.28
CA SER A 319 -14.24 -4.56 6.22
C SER A 319 -14.65 -5.31 7.49
N MET A 320 -14.51 -4.70 8.68
CA MET A 320 -14.81 -5.30 9.99
C MET A 320 -15.95 -4.57 10.73
N ASP A 321 -16.47 -3.50 10.16
CA ASP A 321 -17.59 -2.72 10.67
C ASP A 321 -18.62 -2.45 9.55
N TRP A 322 -19.90 -2.50 9.92
CA TRP A 322 -21.02 -2.20 9.04
C TRP A 322 -22.08 -1.43 9.86
N PRO A 323 -22.70 -0.36 9.33
CA PRO A 323 -22.70 0.08 7.92
C PRO A 323 -21.57 1.05 7.52
N GLU A 324 -20.69 1.42 8.44
CA GLU A 324 -19.73 2.52 8.24
C GLU A 324 -18.50 2.17 7.38
N VAL A 325 -18.10 0.88 7.34
CA VAL A 325 -17.00 0.35 6.50
C VAL A 325 -15.69 1.15 6.62
N THR A 326 -15.23 1.36 7.85
CA THR A 326 -14.02 2.15 8.17
C THR A 326 -12.86 1.33 8.71
N LYS A 327 -13.12 0.14 9.24
CA LYS A 327 -12.14 -0.77 9.81
C LYS A 327 -11.93 -1.95 8.88
N TYR A 328 -10.67 -2.34 8.71
CA TYR A 328 -10.32 -3.50 7.88
C TYR A 328 -9.41 -4.44 8.66
N GLY A 329 -9.71 -5.74 8.57
CA GLY A 329 -8.80 -6.82 8.96
C GLY A 329 -8.10 -7.33 7.72
N GLY A 330 -6.87 -7.81 7.87
CA GLY A 330 -6.06 -8.29 6.76
C GLY A 330 -5.35 -9.60 7.08
N LEU A 331 -5.29 -10.47 6.09
CA LEU A 331 -4.52 -11.70 6.11
C LEU A 331 -3.52 -11.67 4.95
N VAL A 332 -2.41 -12.36 5.12
CA VAL A 332 -1.37 -12.53 4.09
C VAL A 332 -0.96 -13.99 3.99
N SER A 333 -0.71 -14.46 2.78
CA SER A 333 -0.21 -15.80 2.51
C SER A 333 0.90 -15.76 1.47
N ALA A 334 1.96 -16.53 1.69
CA ALA A 334 2.91 -16.84 0.64
C ALA A 334 2.33 -17.90 -0.31
N GLN A 335 2.65 -17.81 -1.59
CA GLN A 335 2.26 -18.76 -2.61
C GLN A 335 3.39 -18.98 -3.62
N GLY A 336 3.15 -19.79 -4.65
CA GLY A 336 4.15 -20.15 -5.66
C GLY A 336 4.81 -18.93 -6.32
N HIS A 337 5.99 -19.16 -6.87
CA HIS A 337 6.72 -18.15 -7.62
C HIS A 337 5.90 -17.68 -8.83
N LYS A 338 5.74 -16.36 -9.00
CA LYS A 338 4.96 -15.72 -10.08
C LYS A 338 3.51 -16.25 -10.24
N GLU A 339 2.94 -16.77 -9.16
CA GLU A 339 1.56 -17.23 -9.14
C GLU A 339 0.62 -16.05 -8.88
N GLU A 340 -0.28 -15.74 -9.81
CA GLU A 340 -1.26 -14.65 -9.68
C GLU A 340 -2.55 -15.09 -8.98
N ILE A 341 -2.97 -16.36 -9.15
CA ILE A 341 -4.20 -16.85 -8.52
C ILE A 341 -3.94 -17.03 -7.03
N ILE A 342 -4.82 -16.49 -6.18
CA ILE A 342 -4.63 -16.61 -4.74
C ILE A 342 -5.01 -18.01 -4.27
N GLN A 343 -4.00 -18.83 -3.96
CA GLN A 343 -4.22 -20.22 -3.59
C GLN A 343 -4.83 -20.39 -2.19
N ASP A 344 -4.52 -19.49 -1.27
CA ASP A 344 -4.99 -19.55 0.13
C ASP A 344 -6.34 -18.88 0.38
N LEU A 345 -7.07 -18.53 -0.68
CA LEU A 345 -8.37 -17.88 -0.58
C LEU A 345 -9.38 -18.78 0.18
N TYR A 346 -9.33 -20.09 -0.09
CA TYR A 346 -10.00 -21.16 0.63
C TYR A 346 -9.22 -22.47 0.48
N LYS A 347 -9.01 -23.20 1.59
CA LYS A 347 -8.35 -24.51 1.58
C LYS A 347 -9.03 -25.48 2.55
N THR A 348 -8.79 -26.75 2.32
CA THR A 348 -9.17 -27.83 3.23
C THR A 348 -7.97 -28.73 3.46
N TYR A 349 -7.78 -29.18 4.69
CA TYR A 349 -6.81 -30.23 5.01
C TYR A 349 -7.46 -31.28 5.90
N GLN A 350 -6.95 -32.51 5.81
CA GLN A 350 -7.39 -33.59 6.68
C GLN A 350 -6.57 -33.56 7.96
N ASP A 351 -7.23 -33.29 9.07
CA ASP A 351 -6.66 -33.38 10.40
C ASP A 351 -6.97 -34.76 11.00
N PRO A 352 -5.96 -35.51 11.48
CA PRO A 352 -6.16 -36.84 12.03
C PRO A 352 -7.15 -36.91 13.21
N GLN A 353 -7.37 -35.81 13.93
CA GLN A 353 -8.26 -35.74 15.10
C GLN A 353 -9.58 -35.03 14.79
N ARG A 354 -9.56 -33.99 13.96
CA ARG A 354 -10.72 -33.12 13.68
C ARG A 354 -11.43 -33.44 12.36
N GLY A 355 -10.91 -34.39 11.58
CA GLY A 355 -11.42 -34.70 10.24
C GLY A 355 -11.09 -33.58 9.25
N THR A 356 -12.02 -33.29 8.33
CA THR A 356 -11.81 -32.23 7.34
C THR A 356 -11.88 -30.85 7.98
N VAL A 357 -10.75 -30.14 8.03
CA VAL A 357 -10.69 -28.77 8.51
C VAL A 357 -10.74 -27.80 7.35
N HIS A 358 -11.71 -26.89 7.39
CA HIS A 358 -11.87 -25.81 6.42
C HIS A 358 -11.14 -24.56 6.92
N CYS A 359 -10.27 -23.99 6.09
CA CYS A 359 -9.49 -22.78 6.38
C CYS A 359 -9.41 -21.87 5.14
N GLY A 360 -8.69 -20.77 5.27
CA GLY A 360 -8.39 -19.84 4.18
C GLY A 360 -8.87 -18.43 4.44
N MET A 361 -8.30 -17.49 3.69
CA MET A 361 -8.38 -16.06 4.01
C MET A 361 -9.82 -15.53 4.03
N ILE A 362 -10.67 -15.98 3.09
CA ILE A 362 -12.09 -15.55 3.04
C ILE A 362 -12.84 -16.06 4.25
N ARG A 363 -12.64 -17.33 4.59
CA ARG A 363 -13.35 -17.99 5.69
C ARG A 363 -13.08 -17.28 7.02
N GLU A 364 -11.81 -17.05 7.31
CA GLU A 364 -11.38 -16.38 8.55
C GLU A 364 -11.92 -14.94 8.62
N LEU A 365 -11.88 -14.19 7.52
CA LEU A 365 -12.40 -12.83 7.47
C LEU A 365 -13.94 -12.76 7.60
N LEU A 366 -14.67 -13.76 7.09
CA LEU A 366 -16.12 -13.87 7.29
C LEU A 366 -16.46 -14.14 8.77
N ILE A 367 -15.70 -15.00 9.44
CA ILE A 367 -15.83 -15.24 10.89
C ILE A 367 -15.55 -13.93 11.65
N ALA A 368 -14.43 -13.27 11.34
CA ALA A 368 -14.05 -12.01 11.99
C ALA A 368 -15.11 -10.91 11.82
N PHE A 369 -15.72 -10.81 10.64
CA PHE A 369 -16.84 -9.89 10.40
C PHE A 369 -18.04 -10.21 11.28
N LYS A 370 -18.45 -11.49 11.37
CA LYS A 370 -19.59 -11.91 12.20
C LYS A 370 -19.32 -11.63 13.69
N THR A 371 -18.11 -11.91 14.16
CA THR A 371 -17.69 -11.61 15.53
C THR A 371 -17.69 -10.11 15.83
N SER A 372 -17.24 -9.28 14.87
CA SER A 372 -17.12 -7.83 15.07
C SER A 372 -18.44 -7.08 14.94
N THR A 373 -19.34 -7.53 14.06
CA THR A 373 -20.60 -6.83 13.73
C THR A 373 -21.84 -7.49 14.31
N GLY A 374 -21.73 -8.74 14.77
CA GLY A 374 -22.88 -9.56 15.16
C GLY A 374 -23.74 -10.02 13.97
N GLN A 375 -23.41 -9.66 12.72
CA GLN A 375 -24.20 -9.94 11.52
C GLN A 375 -23.43 -10.83 10.55
N LYS A 376 -24.15 -11.71 9.82
CA LYS A 376 -23.54 -12.45 8.70
C LYS A 376 -23.69 -11.62 7.42
N PRO A 377 -22.67 -11.51 6.57
CA PRO A 377 -22.80 -10.77 5.32
C PRO A 377 -23.89 -11.38 4.42
N HIS A 378 -24.82 -10.57 3.93
CA HIS A 378 -25.77 -10.99 2.90
C HIS A 378 -25.27 -10.67 1.48
N ARG A 379 -24.24 -9.81 1.39
CA ARG A 379 -23.59 -9.43 0.15
C ARG A 379 -22.07 -9.34 0.34
N ILE A 380 -21.33 -9.75 -0.66
CA ILE A 380 -19.88 -9.66 -0.75
C ILE A 380 -19.55 -8.77 -1.95
N ILE A 381 -18.73 -7.75 -1.75
CA ILE A 381 -18.10 -6.98 -2.84
C ILE A 381 -16.61 -7.29 -2.79
N PHE A 382 -16.04 -7.80 -3.87
CA PHE A 382 -14.66 -8.27 -3.92
C PHE A 382 -13.87 -7.48 -4.96
N TYR A 383 -12.97 -6.61 -4.50
CA TYR A 383 -12.07 -5.86 -5.37
C TYR A 383 -10.74 -6.60 -5.52
N ARG A 384 -10.39 -7.01 -6.73
CA ARG A 384 -9.16 -7.75 -7.05
C ARG A 384 -8.22 -6.88 -7.90
N ASP A 385 -7.09 -6.43 -7.34
CA ASP A 385 -6.11 -5.57 -8.03
C ASP A 385 -5.04 -6.40 -8.77
N GLY A 386 -4.47 -5.90 -9.86
CA GLY A 386 -3.25 -6.47 -10.45
C GLY A 386 -3.42 -7.58 -11.49
N VAL A 387 -4.66 -8.02 -11.78
CA VAL A 387 -4.91 -9.09 -12.76
C VAL A 387 -4.83 -8.55 -14.19
N SER A 388 -4.14 -9.27 -15.08
CA SER A 388 -4.09 -8.96 -16.51
C SER A 388 -5.35 -9.42 -17.25
N GLU A 389 -5.72 -8.75 -18.34
CA GLU A 389 -6.95 -9.09 -19.11
C GLU A 389 -6.99 -10.55 -19.57
N GLY A 390 -5.84 -11.10 -19.99
CA GLY A 390 -5.71 -12.50 -20.40
C GLY A 390 -5.93 -13.52 -19.28
N GLN A 391 -5.91 -13.09 -18.02
CA GLN A 391 -6.08 -13.95 -16.84
C GLN A 391 -7.46 -13.80 -16.17
N PHE A 392 -8.31 -12.89 -16.63
CA PHE A 392 -9.60 -12.58 -15.99
C PHE A 392 -10.47 -13.81 -15.77
N ASN A 393 -10.67 -14.62 -16.80
CA ASN A 393 -11.54 -15.81 -16.71
C ASN A 393 -10.98 -16.83 -15.71
N GLN A 394 -9.68 -17.10 -15.76
CA GLN A 394 -9.06 -18.07 -14.86
C GLN A 394 -9.14 -17.60 -13.41
N VAL A 395 -8.79 -16.35 -13.13
CA VAL A 395 -8.87 -15.78 -11.78
C VAL A 395 -10.31 -15.77 -11.28
N LEU A 396 -11.27 -15.34 -12.11
CA LEU A 396 -12.67 -15.30 -11.74
C LEU A 396 -13.20 -16.70 -11.37
N VAL A 397 -12.93 -17.72 -12.19
CA VAL A 397 -13.42 -19.09 -11.94
C VAL A 397 -12.85 -19.64 -10.64
N HIS A 398 -11.52 -19.56 -10.46
CA HIS A 398 -10.87 -20.12 -9.27
C HIS A 398 -11.19 -19.36 -7.98
N GLU A 399 -11.11 -18.03 -8.00
CA GLU A 399 -11.33 -17.23 -6.79
C GLU A 399 -12.82 -17.15 -6.41
N MET A 400 -13.74 -17.11 -7.39
CA MET A 400 -15.17 -17.17 -7.11
C MET A 400 -15.56 -18.52 -6.49
N ASP A 401 -15.06 -19.63 -7.03
CA ASP A 401 -15.29 -20.97 -6.46
C ASP A 401 -14.77 -21.04 -5.02
N ALA A 402 -13.58 -20.51 -4.75
CA ALA A 402 -13.04 -20.42 -3.39
C ALA A 402 -13.92 -19.60 -2.44
N ILE A 403 -14.43 -18.44 -2.87
CA ILE A 403 -15.37 -17.63 -2.08
C ILE A 403 -16.65 -18.42 -1.78
N ARG A 404 -17.19 -19.14 -2.76
CA ARG A 404 -18.41 -19.95 -2.59
C ARG A 404 -18.19 -21.10 -1.61
N LYS A 405 -17.10 -21.85 -1.75
CA LYS A 405 -16.72 -22.93 -0.84
C LYS A 405 -16.52 -22.43 0.59
N ALA A 406 -15.90 -21.26 0.77
CA ALA A 406 -15.75 -20.64 2.08
C ALA A 406 -17.10 -20.34 2.74
N CYS A 407 -18.08 -19.82 1.99
CA CYS A 407 -19.42 -19.54 2.50
C CYS A 407 -20.16 -20.85 2.87
N VAL A 408 -20.17 -21.84 1.99
CA VAL A 408 -20.85 -23.13 2.26
C VAL A 408 -20.21 -23.85 3.46
N SER A 409 -18.90 -23.71 3.67
CA SER A 409 -18.20 -24.31 4.82
C SER A 409 -18.55 -23.69 6.18
N LEU A 410 -19.17 -22.50 6.19
CA LEU A 410 -19.60 -21.80 7.40
C LEU A 410 -20.99 -22.24 7.86
N GLU A 411 -21.92 -22.36 6.92
CA GLU A 411 -23.33 -22.68 7.17
C GLU A 411 -23.89 -23.31 5.89
N GLU A 412 -24.62 -24.42 6.05
CA GLU A 412 -25.26 -25.09 4.93
C GLU A 412 -26.20 -24.13 4.19
N HIS A 413 -26.12 -24.11 2.86
CA HIS A 413 -26.87 -23.19 1.98
C HIS A 413 -26.55 -21.68 2.13
N TYR A 414 -25.51 -21.29 2.86
CA TYR A 414 -25.09 -19.88 2.92
C TYR A 414 -24.42 -19.44 1.61
N LEU A 415 -25.20 -18.75 0.77
CA LEU A 415 -24.80 -18.30 -0.56
C LEU A 415 -25.08 -16.79 -0.75
N PRO A 416 -24.30 -15.89 -0.11
CA PRO A 416 -24.49 -14.46 -0.26
C PRO A 416 -24.26 -14.01 -1.71
N ARG A 417 -24.88 -12.90 -2.13
CA ARG A 417 -24.63 -12.35 -3.48
C ARG A 417 -23.21 -11.80 -3.55
N VAL A 418 -22.45 -12.18 -4.57
CA VAL A 418 -21.05 -11.74 -4.77
C VAL A 418 -20.96 -10.83 -5.98
N THR A 419 -20.36 -9.66 -5.81
CA THR A 419 -19.95 -8.77 -6.89
C THR A 419 -18.43 -8.80 -6.97
N PHE A 420 -17.88 -9.30 -8.08
CA PHE A 420 -16.43 -9.39 -8.31
C PHE A 420 -15.99 -8.26 -9.23
N VAL A 421 -15.05 -7.43 -8.79
CA VAL A 421 -14.57 -6.25 -9.52
C VAL A 421 -13.06 -6.33 -9.66
N VAL A 422 -12.58 -6.50 -10.90
CA VAL A 422 -11.15 -6.39 -11.18
C VAL A 422 -10.75 -4.92 -11.27
N VAL A 423 -9.69 -4.56 -10.56
CA VAL A 423 -9.12 -3.21 -10.54
C VAL A 423 -7.79 -3.26 -11.28
N GLN A 424 -7.62 -2.41 -12.29
CA GLN A 424 -6.36 -2.26 -13.00
C GLN A 424 -5.87 -0.83 -12.87
N LYS A 425 -4.78 -0.62 -12.12
CA LYS A 425 -4.15 0.70 -11.96
C LYS A 425 -3.07 0.98 -13.00
N ARG A 426 -2.46 -0.07 -13.54
CA ARG A 426 -1.34 0.02 -14.49
C ARG A 426 -1.84 -0.35 -15.89
N HIS A 427 -2.33 0.64 -16.61
CA HIS A 427 -2.80 0.49 -18.00
C HIS A 427 -2.22 1.59 -18.90
N HIS A 428 -2.47 1.47 -20.21
CA HIS A 428 -2.00 2.42 -21.21
C HIS A 428 -3.01 3.52 -21.55
N THR A 429 -4.27 3.40 -21.11
CA THR A 429 -5.28 4.46 -21.27
C THR A 429 -4.89 5.73 -20.52
N ARG A 430 -4.90 6.87 -21.21
CA ARG A 430 -4.69 8.20 -20.63
C ARG A 430 -5.85 9.09 -21.07
N LEU A 431 -6.31 9.92 -20.16
CA LEU A 431 -7.45 10.82 -20.37
C LEU A 431 -6.97 12.25 -20.20
N PHE A 432 -7.36 13.11 -21.12
CA PHE A 432 -6.98 14.51 -21.17
C PHE A 432 -8.25 15.37 -21.17
N PRO A 433 -8.24 16.55 -20.56
CA PRO A 433 -9.34 17.51 -20.72
C PRO A 433 -9.42 17.95 -22.19
N ALA A 434 -10.64 18.16 -22.70
CA ALA A 434 -10.84 18.68 -24.06
C ALA A 434 -10.33 20.13 -24.19
N ASP A 435 -10.45 20.92 -23.13
CA ASP A 435 -9.88 22.25 -23.01
C ASP A 435 -8.97 22.34 -21.78
N HIS A 436 -7.66 22.50 -22.01
CA HIS A 436 -6.67 22.66 -20.94
C HIS A 436 -6.77 24.01 -20.22
N ASN A 437 -7.46 25.00 -20.78
CA ASN A 437 -7.65 26.31 -20.16
C ASN A 437 -8.87 26.37 -19.24
N ASP A 438 -9.75 25.37 -19.29
CA ASP A 438 -10.93 25.32 -18.43
C ASP A 438 -10.56 24.85 -17.01
N ARG A 439 -10.39 25.82 -16.12
CA ARG A 439 -10.12 25.58 -14.69
C ARG A 439 -11.28 24.92 -13.94
N ARG A 440 -12.46 24.76 -14.56
CA ARG A 440 -13.59 24.04 -13.96
C ARG A 440 -13.51 22.53 -14.19
N SER A 441 -12.75 22.08 -15.18
CA SER A 441 -12.57 20.67 -15.54
C SER A 441 -11.16 20.13 -15.26
N THR A 442 -10.25 20.98 -14.82
CA THR A 442 -8.85 20.63 -14.55
C THR A 442 -8.41 20.88 -13.11
N ASP A 443 -7.50 20.04 -12.62
CA ASP A 443 -6.83 20.24 -11.34
C ASP A 443 -5.60 21.17 -11.48
N ARG A 444 -4.88 21.41 -10.38
CA ARG A 444 -3.69 22.30 -10.36
C ARG A 444 -2.54 21.81 -11.26
N SER A 445 -2.51 20.53 -11.60
CA SER A 445 -1.49 19.93 -12.47
C SER A 445 -1.89 19.95 -13.95
N GLY A 446 -3.14 20.32 -14.26
CA GLY A 446 -3.73 20.24 -15.60
C GLY A 446 -4.37 18.88 -15.90
N ASN A 447 -4.48 17.99 -14.92
CA ASN A 447 -5.16 16.70 -15.08
C ASN A 447 -6.68 16.87 -14.94
N ILE A 448 -7.43 15.89 -15.42
CA ILE A 448 -8.88 15.79 -15.17
C ILE A 448 -9.18 15.76 -13.66
N LEU A 449 -10.32 16.32 -13.26
CA LEU A 449 -10.72 16.36 -11.86
C LEU A 449 -10.92 14.96 -11.24
N PRO A 450 -10.58 14.77 -9.94
CA PRO A 450 -10.96 13.57 -9.21
C PRO A 450 -12.47 13.33 -9.24
N GLY A 451 -12.88 12.06 -9.34
CA GLY A 451 -14.29 11.69 -9.52
C GLY A 451 -14.71 11.58 -10.99
N PHE A 452 -13.81 11.85 -11.94
CA PHE A 452 -14.05 11.60 -13.35
C PHE A 452 -14.39 10.12 -13.61
N ARG A 453 -15.54 9.91 -14.26
CA ARG A 453 -16.05 8.60 -14.65
C ARG A 453 -16.47 8.66 -16.12
N LEU A 454 -15.89 7.77 -16.91
CA LEU A 454 -16.46 7.36 -18.17
C LEU A 454 -17.62 6.42 -17.86
N CYS A 455 -18.81 6.75 -18.37
CA CYS A 455 -19.85 5.74 -18.50
C CYS A 455 -19.67 5.16 -19.90
N PRO A 456 -19.15 3.94 -20.06
CA PRO A 456 -19.40 3.25 -21.31
C PRO A 456 -20.91 3.01 -21.35
N LEU A 457 -21.61 3.82 -22.15
CA LEU A 457 -22.73 3.30 -22.89
C LEU A 457 -22.10 2.33 -23.91
N LEU A 458 -22.02 1.06 -23.53
CA LEU A 458 -22.01 -0.04 -24.47
C LEU A 458 -23.39 -0.70 -24.37
#